data_AF-I4EZJ5-F1
#
_entry.id   AF-I4EZJ5-F1
#
_cell.length_a   1.000
_cell.length_b   1.000
_cell.length_c   1.000
_cell.angle_alpha   90.00
_cell.angle_beta   90.00
_cell.angle_gamma   90.00
#
_symmetry.space_group_name_H-M   'P 1'
#
loop_
_entity.id
_entity.type
_entity.pdbx_description
1 polymer ?
#
loop_
_entity_poly.entity_id
_entity_poly.type
_entity_poly.pdbx_seq_one_letter_code
_entity_poly.pdbx_strand_id
1 'polypeptide(L)'
;MADRARLLSRYRELVLDELPRQARAEGWVVTADHCFGRIVLDHAVQARWYDVLDRRRSPAFAQLDDDRLAAAVALAERIAAEGDPLLRELDAQSLAWRGKRAGGRARPA
;
A
#
# COMPACT_ATOMS: atom_id res chain seq x y z
N MET A 1 6.55 -4.42 -21.89
CA MET A 1 7.75 -3.94 -21.15
C MET A 1 7.71 -2.46 -20.77
N ALA A 2 6.84 -1.62 -21.37
CA ALA A 2 6.73 -0.19 -21.02
C ALA A 2 5.74 0.09 -19.86
N ASP A 3 4.81 -0.83 -19.57
CA ASP A 3 3.75 -0.57 -18.59
C ASP A 3 4.23 -0.57 -17.14
N ARG A 4 5.19 -1.44 -16.78
CA ARG A 4 5.71 -1.50 -15.42
C ARG A 4 6.37 -0.20 -14.97
N ALA A 5 7.23 0.38 -15.80
CA ALA A 5 7.89 1.65 -15.48
C ALA A 5 6.87 2.78 -15.33
N ARG A 6 5.83 2.80 -16.18
CA ARG A 6 4.72 3.76 -16.09
C ARG A 6 3.94 3.58 -14.78
N LEU A 7 3.62 2.35 -14.41
CA LEU A 7 2.94 2.03 -13.15
C LEU A 7 3.78 2.40 -11.93
N LEU A 8 5.10 2.17 -11.95
CA LEU A 8 6.00 2.56 -10.88
C LEU A 8 6.06 4.08 -10.70
N SER A 9 6.17 4.83 -11.79
CA SER A 9 6.13 6.30 -11.74
C SER A 9 4.79 6.79 -11.22
N ARG A 10 3.67 6.26 -11.74
CA ARG A 10 2.32 6.64 -11.29
C ARG A 10 2.09 6.33 -9.82
N TYR A 11 2.54 5.16 -9.37
CA TYR A 11 2.50 4.77 -7.97
C TYR A 11 3.26 5.76 -7.09
N ARG A 12 4.48 6.15 -7.50
CA ARG A 12 5.30 7.10 -6.75
C ARG A 12 4.63 8.46 -6.66
N GLU A 13 4.13 9.00 -7.76
CA GLU A 13 3.41 10.28 -7.76
C GLU A 13 2.20 10.24 -6.81
N LEU A 14 1.38 9.19 -6.88
CA LEU A 14 0.21 9.07 -6.03
C LEU A 14 0.58 8.92 -4.56
N VAL A 15 1.48 7.97 -4.23
CA VAL A 15 1.78 7.60 -2.84
C VAL A 15 2.72 8.58 -2.15
N LEU A 16 3.65 9.21 -2.89
CA LEU A 16 4.65 10.11 -2.32
C LEU A 16 4.23 11.58 -2.39
N ASP A 17 3.42 11.98 -3.38
CA ASP A 17 3.04 13.39 -3.57
C ASP A 17 1.54 13.63 -3.39
N GLU A 18 0.68 12.94 -4.13
CA GLU A 18 -0.77 13.24 -4.19
C GLU A 18 -1.48 12.91 -2.86
N LEU A 19 -1.34 11.68 -2.38
CA LEU A 19 -1.97 11.21 -1.14
C LEU A 19 -1.50 11.98 0.09
N PRO A 20 -0.18 12.19 0.33
CA PRO A 20 0.26 12.97 1.49
C PRO A 20 -0.15 14.44 1.41
N ARG A 21 -0.34 14.99 0.20
CA ARG A 21 -0.82 16.36 0.01
C ARG A 21 -2.32 16.47 0.32
N GLN A 22 -3.14 15.55 -0.19
CA GLN A 22 -4.58 15.49 0.15
C GLN A 22 -4.77 15.24 1.64
N ALA A 23 -4.04 14.30 2.22
CA ALA A 23 -4.10 13.99 3.64
C ALA A 23 -3.82 15.20 4.53
N ARG A 24 -2.86 16.04 4.15
CA ARG A 24 -2.58 17.29 4.88
C ARG A 24 -3.65 18.35 4.67
N ALA A 25 -4.22 18.43 3.46
CA ALA A 25 -5.27 19.40 3.14
C ALA A 25 -6.59 19.06 3.84
N GLU A 26 -6.93 17.78 3.92
CA GLU A 26 -8.18 17.27 4.49
C GLU A 26 -8.07 16.81 5.94
N GLY A 27 -6.86 16.74 6.50
CA GLY A 27 -6.62 16.36 7.89
C GLY A 27 -6.82 14.88 8.18
N TRP A 28 -6.42 14.00 7.25
CA TRP A 28 -6.52 12.55 7.41
C TRP A 28 -5.64 12.04 8.57
N VAL A 29 -5.96 10.84 9.08
CA VAL A 29 -5.19 10.22 10.17
C VAL A 29 -3.77 9.89 9.73
N VAL A 30 -3.62 9.44 8.48
CA VAL A 30 -2.33 9.09 7.90
C VAL A 30 -1.89 10.21 6.98
N THR A 31 -0.86 10.94 7.39
CA THR A 31 -0.29 12.07 6.62
C THR A 31 1.15 11.83 6.15
N ALA A 32 1.77 10.76 6.65
CA ALA A 32 3.14 10.42 6.35
C ALA A 32 3.23 9.54 5.09
N ASP A 33 4.10 9.93 4.17
CA ASP A 33 4.40 9.23 2.91
C ASP A 33 4.77 7.75 3.15
N HIS A 34 5.58 7.48 4.18
CA HIS A 34 6.00 6.12 4.52
C HIS A 34 4.86 5.24 5.06
N CYS A 35 3.82 5.82 5.67
CA CYS A 35 2.64 5.09 6.11
C CYS A 35 1.76 4.69 4.93
N PHE A 36 1.53 5.61 3.97
CA PHE A 36 0.87 5.26 2.71
C PHE A 36 1.59 4.15 1.98
N GLY A 37 2.91 4.30 1.81
CA GLY A 37 3.74 3.27 1.20
C GLY A 37 3.58 1.91 1.89
N ARG A 38 3.57 1.89 3.24
CA ARG A 38 3.35 0.66 4.02
C ARG A 38 1.99 0.02 3.76
N ILE A 39 0.92 0.81 3.86
CA ILE A 39 -0.45 0.33 3.70
C ILE A 39 -0.62 -0.25 2.31
N VAL A 40 -0.26 0.51 1.27
CA VAL A 40 -0.46 0.06 -0.11
C VAL A 40 0.40 -1.18 -0.41
N LEU A 41 1.64 -1.25 0.08
CA LEU A 41 2.47 -2.45 -0.05
C LEU A 41 1.88 -3.67 0.65
N ASP A 42 1.41 -3.51 1.89
CA ASP A 42 0.82 -4.61 2.64
C ASP A 42 -0.42 -5.16 1.92
N HIS A 43 -1.25 -4.30 1.32
CA HIS A 43 -2.40 -4.71 0.53
C HIS A 43 -2.01 -5.33 -0.81
N ALA A 44 -0.99 -4.81 -1.48
CA ALA A 44 -0.48 -5.36 -2.73
C ALA A 44 0.06 -6.80 -2.57
N VAL A 45 0.63 -7.11 -1.40
CA VAL A 45 1.08 -8.49 -1.08
C VAL A 45 0.09 -9.27 -0.22
N GLN A 46 -1.04 -8.65 0.17
CA GLN A 46 -2.05 -9.17 1.11
C GLN A 46 -1.45 -9.76 2.40
N ALA A 47 -0.34 -9.19 2.84
CA ALA A 47 0.49 -9.72 3.91
C ALA A 47 1.42 -8.62 4.44
N ARG A 48 2.25 -8.95 5.42
CA ARG A 48 3.31 -8.06 5.89
C ARG A 48 4.36 -7.91 4.78
N TRP A 49 4.44 -6.74 4.16
CA TRP A 49 5.30 -6.55 2.98
C TRP A 49 6.77 -6.84 3.24
N TYR A 50 7.27 -6.61 4.47
CA TYR A 50 8.68 -6.83 4.83
C TYR A 50 9.01 -8.30 5.15
N ASP A 51 8.01 -9.17 5.27
CA ASP A 51 8.21 -10.62 5.31
C ASP A 51 8.29 -11.22 3.89
N VAL A 52 7.71 -10.53 2.90
CA VAL A 52 7.67 -10.98 1.50
C VAL A 52 8.77 -10.32 0.66
N LEU A 53 9.01 -9.03 0.89
CA LEU A 53 9.90 -8.18 0.09
C LEU A 53 11.09 -7.73 0.93
N ASP A 54 12.28 -7.77 0.32
CA ASP A 54 13.49 -7.44 1.04
C ASP A 54 13.74 -5.92 1.03
N ARG A 55 13.47 -5.27 2.16
CA ARG A 55 13.68 -3.83 2.37
C ARG A 55 15.13 -3.37 2.18
N ARG A 56 16.11 -4.28 2.20
CA ARG A 56 17.54 -3.94 2.13
C ARG A 56 18.09 -3.93 0.72
N ARG A 57 17.47 -4.65 -0.22
CA ARG A 57 17.96 -4.77 -1.60
C ARG A 57 17.44 -3.70 -2.53
N SER A 58 16.19 -3.30 -2.38
CA SER A 58 15.52 -2.38 -3.30
C SER A 58 14.24 -1.82 -2.68
N PRO A 59 13.69 -0.72 -3.24
CA PRO A 59 12.38 -0.25 -2.83
C PRO A 59 11.36 -1.39 -2.98
N ALA A 60 10.57 -1.66 -1.94
CA ALA A 60 9.66 -2.82 -1.92
C ALA A 60 8.69 -2.81 -3.11
N PHE A 61 8.19 -1.63 -3.50
CA PHE A 61 7.30 -1.49 -4.66
C PHE A 61 7.96 -1.88 -6.00
N ALA A 62 9.30 -1.77 -6.11
CA ALA A 62 10.04 -2.19 -7.30
C ALA A 62 10.29 -3.70 -7.35
N GLN A 63 9.99 -4.43 -6.27
CA GLN A 63 10.03 -5.89 -6.20
C GLN A 63 8.64 -6.52 -6.44
N LEU A 64 7.58 -5.71 -6.57
CA LEU A 64 6.25 -6.19 -6.90
C LEU A 64 6.18 -6.69 -8.34
N ASP A 65 5.41 -7.76 -8.54
CA ASP A 65 4.98 -8.23 -9.85
C ASP A 65 4.05 -7.22 -10.51
N ASP A 66 3.95 -7.24 -11.84
CA ASP A 66 3.15 -6.30 -12.63
C ASP A 66 1.67 -6.25 -12.17
N ASP A 67 1.06 -7.41 -11.85
CA ASP A 67 -0.31 -7.48 -11.33
C ASP A 67 -0.45 -6.81 -9.96
N ARG A 68 0.50 -7.06 -9.06
CA ARG A 68 0.51 -6.47 -7.71
C ARG A 68 0.75 -4.97 -7.76
N LEU A 69 1.61 -4.52 -8.67
CA LEU A 69 1.88 -3.12 -8.89
C LEU A 69 0.65 -2.41 -9.48
N ALA A 70 -0.04 -3.02 -10.44
CA ALA A 70 -1.29 -2.50 -10.97
C ALA A 70 -2.37 -2.38 -9.88
N ALA A 71 -2.50 -3.40 -9.03
CA ALA A 71 -3.39 -3.37 -7.87
C ALA A 71 -3.00 -2.27 -6.87
N ALA A 72 -1.70 -2.07 -6.64
CA ALA A 72 -1.17 -1.02 -5.77
C ALA A 72 -1.51 0.39 -6.29
N VAL A 73 -1.37 0.62 -7.60
CA VAL A 73 -1.76 1.88 -8.24
C VAL A 73 -3.27 2.09 -8.14
N ALA A 74 -4.07 1.09 -8.50
CA ALA A 74 -5.53 1.18 -8.41
C ALA A 74 -6.00 1.44 -6.97
N LEU A 75 -5.34 0.86 -5.97
CA LEU A 75 -5.62 1.12 -4.57
C LEU A 75 -5.27 2.56 -4.19
N ALA A 76 -4.11 3.08 -4.61
CA ALA A 76 -3.73 4.46 -4.35
C ALA A 76 -4.71 5.46 -4.98
N GLU A 77 -5.18 5.20 -6.20
CA GLU A 77 -6.21 6.01 -6.86
C GLU A 77 -7.55 5.95 -6.12
N ARG A 78 -7.94 4.77 -5.61
CA ARG A 78 -9.12 4.64 -4.75
C ARG A 78 -9.00 5.42 -3.45
N ILE A 79 -7.83 5.41 -2.81
CA ILE A 79 -7.59 6.22 -1.60
C ILE A 79 -7.71 7.70 -1.92
N ALA A 80 -7.19 8.14 -3.07
CA ALA A 80 -7.33 9.54 -3.50
C ALA A 80 -8.80 9.93 -3.77
N ALA A 81 -9.64 8.99 -4.20
CA ALA A 81 -11.05 9.20 -4.50
C ALA A 81 -11.97 9.08 -3.26
N GLU A 82 -11.75 8.08 -2.40
CA GLU A 82 -12.56 7.80 -1.20
C GLU A 82 -12.09 8.58 0.03
N GLY A 83 -10.78 8.84 0.14
CA GLY A 83 -10.15 9.61 1.21
C GLY A 83 -9.83 8.82 2.49
N ASP A 84 -9.84 9.53 3.63
CA ASP A 84 -9.59 8.98 4.97
C ASP A 84 -10.39 7.71 5.32
N PRO A 85 -11.71 7.57 5.03
CA PRO A 85 -12.47 6.39 5.46
C PRO A 85 -11.89 5.09 4.90
N LEU A 86 -11.56 5.04 3.60
CA LEU A 86 -10.91 3.88 3.00
C LEU A 86 -9.52 3.67 3.62
N LEU A 87 -8.75 4.74 3.78
CA LEU A 87 -7.39 4.67 4.33
C LEU A 87 -7.36 4.07 5.74
N ARG A 88 -8.35 4.42 6.59
CA ARG A 88 -8.50 3.83 7.92
C ARG A 88 -8.79 2.33 7.87
N GLU A 89 -9.65 1.88 6.96
CA GLU A 89 -9.91 0.46 6.77
C GLU A 89 -8.65 -0.28 6.33
N LEU A 90 -7.90 0.31 5.39
CA LEU A 90 -6.67 -0.27 4.89
C LEU A 90 -5.57 -0.32 5.96
N ASP A 91 -5.43 0.72 6.78
CA ASP A 91 -4.50 0.76 7.91
C ASP A 91 -4.89 -0.26 8.98
N ALA A 92 -6.18 -0.34 9.34
CA ALA A 92 -6.67 -1.34 10.28
C ALA A 92 -6.38 -2.77 9.82
N GLN A 93 -6.55 -3.04 8.52
CA GLN A 93 -6.20 -4.33 7.92
C GLN A 93 -4.68 -4.60 7.94
N SER A 94 -3.86 -3.58 7.63
CA SER A 94 -2.39 -3.66 7.74
C SER A 94 -1.94 -3.96 9.17
N LEU A 95 -2.55 -3.28 10.15
CA LEU A 95 -2.33 -3.53 11.57
C LEU A 95 -2.78 -4.93 11.97
N ALA A 96 -3.89 -5.44 11.44
CA ALA A 96 -4.33 -6.81 11.69
C ALA A 96 -3.30 -7.83 11.19
N TRP A 97 -2.73 -7.63 10.00
CA TRP A 97 -1.65 -8.50 9.49
C TRP A 97 -0.37 -8.41 10.34
N ARG A 98 -0.05 -7.25 10.89
CA ARG A 98 1.16 -7.00 11.71
C ARG A 98 1.01 -7.46 13.17
N GLY A 99 -0.15 -7.23 13.77
CA GLY A 99 -0.51 -7.64 15.13
C GLY A 99 -0.72 -9.14 15.26
N LYS A 100 -0.95 -9.84 14.15
CA LYS A 100 -0.99 -11.30 14.10
C LYS A 100 0.43 -11.89 14.18
N ARG A 101 1.04 -11.83 15.37
CA ARG A 101 2.00 -12.86 15.78
C ARG A 101 1.19 -14.14 16.06
N ALA A 102 1.28 -15.12 15.16
CA ALA A 102 0.93 -16.54 15.37
C ALA A 102 -0.46 -16.89 15.93
N GLY A 103 -1.34 -17.45 15.09
CA GLY A 103 -2.47 -18.29 15.51
C GLY A 103 -3.83 -17.89 14.93
N GLY A 104 -4.56 -18.85 14.36
CA GLY A 104 -6.00 -18.68 14.03
C GLY A 104 -6.34 -18.55 12.54
N ARG A 105 -6.20 -19.68 11.82
CA ARG A 105 -7.02 -20.28 10.74
C ARG A 105 -8.09 -19.45 10.00
N ALA A 106 -8.08 -19.56 8.67
CA ALA A 106 -9.21 -20.03 7.87
C ALA A 106 -8.70 -20.56 6.50
N ARG A 107 -8.72 -21.89 6.32
CA ARG A 107 -8.75 -22.53 4.99
C ARG A 107 -10.21 -22.53 4.55
N PRO A 108 -10.57 -22.18 3.30
CA PRO A 108 -11.85 -22.59 2.76
C PRO A 108 -11.80 -24.05 2.30
N ALA A 109 -13.00 -24.64 2.27
CA ALA A 109 -13.37 -26.06 2.23
C ALA A 109 -12.72 -26.91 1.12
#